data_AF-A0A258N0G2-F1
#
_entry.id   AF-A0A258N0G2-F1
#
_cell.length_a   1.000
_cell.length_b   1.000
_cell.length_c   1.000
_cell.angle_alpha   90.00
_cell.angle_beta   90.00
_cell.angle_gamma   90.00
#
_symmetry.space_group_name_H-M   'P 1'
#
loop_
_entity.id
_entity.type
_entity.pdbx_description
1 polymer ?
#
loop_
_entity_poly.entity_id
_entity_poly.type
_entity_poly.pdbx_seq_one_letter_code
_entity_poly.pdbx_strand_id
1 'polypeptide(L)'
;MAMHWSNTLYAQDPIFSQFFASPLTVNPALAGNGDANWRLVGIRRNQWISAGTDPLNTTSLSFDGKLYKNKYDEHNYIGGGLLFLQDNGLAGAYKSTSFNFALSSHISLDADDVQGLSAGIGGTYSNTIIDFSQLSFASQLSSSGFNRTLPTNEAYMSSIKPYYSAFAGITYTLRTETTNFDIGIAGYRFFR
;
A
#
# COMPACT_ATOMS: atom_id res chain seq x y z
N MET A 1 23.52 -34.48 -18.95
CA MET A 1 22.07 -34.74 -19.04
C MET A 1 21.40 -33.79 -18.05
N ALA A 2 20.53 -32.90 -18.56
CA ALA A 2 19.95 -31.69 -17.94
C ALA A 2 19.29 -31.94 -16.56
N MET A 3 19.52 -31.13 -15.52
CA MET A 3 19.04 -29.75 -15.24
C MET A 3 17.50 -29.64 -15.19
N HIS A 4 16.96 -29.32 -14.00
CA HIS A 4 16.10 -28.15 -13.75
C HIS A 4 15.65 -28.14 -12.28
N TRP A 5 16.15 -27.18 -11.50
CA TRP A 5 15.48 -26.70 -10.29
C TRP A 5 14.68 -25.46 -10.69
N SER A 6 13.36 -25.53 -10.55
CA SER A 6 12.46 -24.40 -10.77
C SER A 6 12.62 -23.41 -9.62
N ASN A 7 13.28 -22.28 -9.87
CA ASN A 7 13.25 -21.13 -8.97
C ASN A 7 11.82 -20.58 -8.90
N THR A 8 11.13 -20.86 -7.80
CA THR A 8 9.95 -20.08 -7.40
C THR A 8 10.40 -18.65 -7.14
N LEU A 9 10.07 -17.77 -8.07
CA LEU A 9 10.23 -16.33 -7.95
C LEU A 9 9.28 -15.86 -6.84
N TYR A 10 9.78 -15.74 -5.61
CA TYR A 10 9.10 -14.95 -4.59
C TYR A 10 9.24 -13.49 -5.01
N ALA A 11 8.16 -12.92 -5.55
CA ALA A 11 8.04 -11.47 -5.59
C ALA A 11 8.16 -10.97 -4.15
N GLN A 12 9.22 -10.21 -3.87
CA GLN A 12 9.30 -9.45 -2.62
C GLN A 12 8.29 -8.33 -2.77
N ASP A 13 7.15 -8.45 -2.06
CA ASP A 13 6.28 -7.31 -1.86
C ASP A 13 7.14 -6.15 -1.32
N PRO A 14 6.93 -4.89 -1.74
CA PRO A 14 7.66 -3.78 -1.18
C PRO A 14 7.34 -3.66 0.32
N ILE A 15 8.20 -4.27 1.14
CA ILE A 15 8.13 -4.16 2.59
C ILE A 15 8.59 -2.74 2.94
N PHE A 16 7.66 -1.96 3.48
CA PHE A 16 7.94 -0.64 4.02
C PHE A 16 8.61 -0.82 5.39
N SER A 17 9.81 -0.26 5.58
CA SER A 17 10.47 -0.20 6.90
C SER A 17 9.76 0.77 7.88
N GLN A 18 8.62 1.34 7.51
CA GLN A 18 7.84 2.30 8.28
C GLN A 18 6.37 1.86 8.40
N PHE A 19 6.12 0.65 8.91
CA PHE A 19 4.77 0.12 9.19
C PHE A 19 3.92 1.09 10.05
N PHE A 20 4.56 1.85 10.95
CA PHE A 20 3.93 2.86 11.79
C PHE A 20 3.36 4.06 11.02
N ALA A 21 3.85 4.31 9.82
CA ALA A 21 3.52 5.50 9.04
C ALA A 21 2.34 5.28 8.07
N SER A 22 1.87 4.03 7.93
CA SER A 22 0.61 3.72 7.26
C SER A 22 -0.03 2.44 7.81
N PRO A 23 -0.60 2.46 9.03
CA PRO A 23 -1.19 1.27 9.64
C PRO A 23 -2.30 0.64 8.78
N LEU A 24 -2.95 1.46 7.96
CA LEU A 24 -3.95 1.07 6.97
C LEU A 24 -3.42 0.11 5.90
N THR A 25 -2.12 0.13 5.59
CA THR A 25 -1.51 -0.85 4.67
C THR A 25 -1.31 -2.22 5.30
N VAL A 26 -1.34 -2.29 6.64
CA VAL A 26 -1.00 -3.49 7.41
C VAL A 26 -2.25 -4.20 7.89
N ASN A 27 -3.20 -3.46 8.48
CA ASN A 27 -4.45 -4.00 8.97
C ASN A 27 -5.52 -2.89 9.05
N PRO A 28 -6.70 -3.04 8.40
CA PRO A 28 -7.77 -2.05 8.49
C PRO A 28 -8.27 -1.80 9.92
N ALA A 29 -8.11 -2.78 10.83
CA ALA A 29 -8.47 -2.65 12.24
C ALA A 29 -7.62 -1.61 13.00
N LEU A 30 -6.50 -1.16 12.42
CA LEU A 30 -5.64 -0.12 13.01
C LEU A 30 -6.05 1.31 12.61
N ALA A 31 -7.09 1.50 11.79
CA ALA A 31 -7.58 2.83 11.44
C ALA A 31 -8.04 3.57 12.71
N GLY A 32 -7.56 4.79 12.94
CA GLY A 32 -7.88 5.57 14.14
C GLY A 32 -7.26 5.04 15.44
N ASN A 33 -6.44 3.98 15.37
CA ASN A 33 -5.73 3.43 16.53
C ASN A 33 -4.53 4.32 16.89
N GLY A 34 -4.41 4.63 18.19
CA GLY A 34 -3.40 5.50 18.78
C GLY A 34 -3.99 6.55 19.72
N ASP A 35 -3.09 7.31 20.32
CA ASP A 35 -3.44 8.29 21.37
C ASP A 35 -4.05 9.57 20.77
N ALA A 36 -3.63 9.93 19.56
CA ALA A 36 -4.15 11.10 18.86
C ALA A 36 -5.56 10.84 18.28
N ASN A 37 -6.44 11.85 18.34
CA ASN A 37 -7.76 11.78 17.72
C ASN A 37 -7.68 11.72 16.19
N TRP A 38 -6.66 12.36 15.61
CA TRP A 38 -6.40 12.41 14.18
C TRP A 38 -4.89 12.32 13.93
N ARG A 39 -4.51 11.63 12.86
CA ARG A 39 -3.14 11.43 12.42
C ARG A 39 -3.04 11.75 10.93
N LEU A 40 -2.07 12.58 10.56
CA LEU A 40 -1.71 12.87 9.17
C LEU A 40 -0.24 12.52 8.98
N VAL A 41 0.07 11.74 7.94
CA VAL A 41 1.44 11.29 7.66
C VAL A 41 1.72 11.40 6.17
N GLY A 42 2.85 12.03 5.83
CA GLY A 42 3.38 12.07 4.47
C GLY A 42 4.74 11.39 4.41
N ILE A 43 4.94 10.53 3.42
CA ILE A 43 6.22 9.81 3.22
C ILE A 43 6.63 9.93 1.77
N ARG A 44 7.93 10.10 1.53
CA ARG A 44 8.53 9.96 0.21
C ARG A 44 9.75 9.05 0.30
N ARG A 45 9.80 8.04 -0.56
CA ARG A 45 10.89 7.07 -0.65
C ARG A 45 11.42 7.07 -2.08
N ASN A 46 12.74 7.13 -2.21
CA ASN A 46 13.43 6.96 -3.48
C ASN A 46 14.22 5.64 -3.40
N GLN A 47 13.97 4.70 -4.31
CA GLN A 47 14.65 3.41 -4.37
C GLN A 47 15.59 3.36 -5.58
N TRP A 48 16.88 3.25 -5.31
CA TRP A 48 17.89 3.06 -6.35
C TRP A 48 17.92 1.59 -6.77
N ILE A 49 17.65 1.30 -8.05
CA ILE A 49 17.54 -0.08 -8.56
C ILE A 49 18.89 -0.58 -9.07
N SER A 50 19.63 0.24 -9.81
CA SER A 50 20.98 -0.08 -10.30
C SER A 50 21.65 1.17 -10.88
N ALA A 51 22.97 1.13 -11.07
CA ALA A 51 23.70 2.20 -11.75
C ALA A 51 23.15 2.43 -13.18
N GLY A 52 22.78 3.67 -13.50
CA GLY A 52 22.25 4.03 -14.82
C GLY A 52 20.76 3.73 -15.03
N THR A 53 20.01 3.36 -13.98
CA THR A 53 18.54 3.20 -14.04
C THR A 53 17.86 4.26 -13.19
N ASP A 54 16.77 4.85 -13.71
CA ASP A 54 16.00 5.82 -12.93
C ASP A 54 15.42 5.20 -11.65
N PRO A 55 15.50 5.90 -10.51
CA PRO A 55 15.00 5.38 -9.25
C PRO A 55 13.47 5.27 -9.26
N LEU A 56 12.95 4.27 -8.55
CA LEU A 56 11.52 4.19 -8.25
C LEU A 56 11.21 5.14 -7.09
N ASN A 57 10.35 6.11 -7.35
CA ASN A 57 9.92 7.11 -6.37
C ASN A 57 8.50 6.80 -5.90
N THR A 58 8.36 6.47 -4.62
CA THR A 58 7.09 6.22 -3.96
C THR A 58 6.76 7.41 -3.06
N THR A 59 5.58 7.99 -3.23
CA THR A 59 5.03 9.02 -2.34
C THR A 59 3.73 8.51 -1.73
N SER A 60 3.56 8.72 -0.42
CA SER A 60 2.33 8.39 0.28
C SER A 60 1.83 9.56 1.11
N LEU A 61 0.51 9.65 1.24
CA LEU A 61 -0.18 10.56 2.14
C LEU A 61 -1.32 9.79 2.81
N SER A 62 -1.29 9.67 4.13
CA SER A 62 -2.35 9.01 4.91
C SER A 62 -2.94 9.95 5.95
N PHE A 63 -4.25 9.82 6.13
CA PHE A 63 -5.01 10.52 7.15
C PHE A 63 -5.96 9.55 7.83
N ASP A 64 -5.94 9.46 9.15
CA ASP A 64 -6.83 8.58 9.90
C ASP A 64 -7.16 9.16 11.29
N GLY A 65 -8.24 8.66 11.90
CA GLY A 65 -8.65 9.13 13.22
C GLY A 65 -9.90 8.46 13.76
N LYS A 66 -10.28 8.86 14.98
CA LYS A 66 -11.47 8.39 15.69
C LYS A 66 -12.67 9.22 15.19
N LEU A 67 -13.43 8.64 14.27
CA LEU A 67 -14.59 9.29 13.62
C LEU A 67 -15.76 9.50 14.58
N TYR A 68 -15.96 8.55 15.49
CA TYR A 68 -17.00 8.60 16.49
C TYR A 68 -16.51 7.94 17.78
N LYS A 69 -16.77 8.58 18.92
CA LYS A 69 -16.58 7.99 20.25
C LYS A 69 -17.92 7.94 20.96
N ASN A 70 -18.19 6.87 21.70
CA ASN A 70 -19.41 6.80 22.49
C ASN A 70 -19.33 7.82 23.63
N LYS A 71 -20.42 8.59 23.86
CA LYS A 71 -20.50 9.61 24.92
C LYS A 71 -20.47 9.03 26.33
N TYR A 72 -20.85 7.76 26.48
CA TYR A 72 -20.90 7.08 27.77
C TYR A 72 -19.67 6.20 28.03
N ASP A 73 -18.85 5.97 27.00
CA ASP A 73 -17.67 5.12 27.06
C ASP A 73 -16.68 5.58 25.98
N GLU A 74 -15.78 6.49 26.36
CA GLU A 74 -14.87 7.14 25.42
C GLU A 74 -13.77 6.20 24.89
N HIS A 75 -13.60 5.03 25.52
CA HIS A 75 -12.67 3.99 25.10
C HIS A 75 -13.17 3.26 23.86
N ASN A 76 -14.49 3.16 23.68
CA ASN A 76 -15.10 2.56 22.50
C ASN A 76 -15.28 3.58 21.38
N TYR A 77 -14.69 3.30 20.21
CA TYR A 77 -14.70 4.23 19.08
C TYR A 77 -14.80 3.53 17.73
N ILE A 78 -15.36 4.28 16.76
CA ILE A 78 -15.29 3.95 15.33
C ILE A 78 -14.16 4.78 14.74
N GLY A 79 -13.19 4.10 14.16
CA GLY A 79 -12.07 4.72 13.45
C GLY A 79 -12.28 4.69 11.95
N GLY A 80 -11.52 5.52 11.25
CA GLY A 80 -11.47 5.48 9.80
C GLY A 80 -10.28 6.22 9.26
N GLY A 81 -9.91 5.91 8.02
CA GLY A 81 -8.76 6.53 7.41
C GLY A 81 -8.68 6.32 5.90
N LEU A 82 -7.87 7.18 5.28
CA LEU A 82 -7.59 7.24 3.87
C LEU A 82 -6.08 7.16 3.65
N LEU A 83 -5.68 6.52 2.55
CA LEU A 83 -4.29 6.48 2.10
C LEU A 83 -4.22 6.65 0.58
N PHE A 84 -3.44 7.64 0.17
CA PHE A 84 -3.03 7.84 -1.21
C PHE A 84 -1.60 7.36 -1.38
N LEU A 85 -1.36 6.55 -2.42
CA LEU A 85 -0.05 6.07 -2.81
C LEU A 85 0.19 6.41 -4.29
N GLN A 86 1.38 6.90 -4.60
CA GLN A 86 1.81 7.10 -5.98
C GLN A 86 3.23 6.60 -6.16
N ASP A 87 3.40 5.70 -7.12
CA ASP A 87 4.71 5.20 -7.56
C ASP A 87 5.02 5.75 -8.95
N ASN A 88 6.23 6.28 -9.13
CA ASN A 88 6.74 6.70 -10.44
C ASN A 88 8.11 6.10 -10.69
N GLY A 89 8.34 5.55 -11.89
CA GLY A 89 9.61 4.93 -12.27
C GLY A 89 9.81 4.90 -13.78
N LEU A 90 10.89 4.24 -14.23
CA LEU A 90 11.23 4.07 -15.66
C LEU A 90 11.28 5.41 -16.43
N ALA A 91 12.06 6.39 -15.96
CA ALA A 91 12.12 7.74 -16.55
C ALA A 91 10.77 8.49 -16.61
N GLY A 92 9.75 8.06 -15.87
CA GLY A 92 8.39 8.61 -15.94
C GLY A 92 7.42 7.77 -16.77
N ALA A 93 7.89 6.73 -17.44
CA ALA A 93 7.05 5.81 -18.20
C ALA A 93 6.12 4.99 -17.29
N TYR A 94 6.54 4.65 -16.07
CA TYR A 94 5.71 3.91 -15.12
C TYR A 94 5.09 4.87 -14.11
N LYS A 95 3.76 4.83 -14.00
CA LYS A 95 3.00 5.53 -12.97
C LYS A 95 1.90 4.64 -12.41
N SER A 96 1.94 4.37 -11.11
CA SER A 96 0.86 3.70 -10.38
C SER A 96 0.26 4.65 -9.35
N THR A 97 -1.06 4.70 -9.26
CA THR A 97 -1.78 5.52 -8.28
C THR A 97 -2.82 4.66 -7.59
N SER A 98 -2.73 4.61 -6.27
CA SER A 98 -3.62 3.81 -5.43
C SER A 98 -4.29 4.68 -4.38
N PHE A 99 -5.57 4.43 -4.17
CA PHE A 99 -6.38 5.02 -3.12
C PHE A 99 -6.92 3.90 -2.24
N ASN A 100 -6.75 4.04 -0.93
CA ASN A 100 -7.24 3.10 0.06
C ASN A 100 -8.13 3.85 1.05
N PHE A 101 -9.17 3.18 1.51
CA PHE A 101 -9.97 3.62 2.63
C PHE A 101 -10.16 2.45 3.60
N ALA A 102 -10.32 2.77 4.88
CA ALA A 102 -10.64 1.80 5.90
C ALA A 102 -11.59 2.38 6.95
N LEU A 103 -12.38 1.51 7.54
CA LEU A 103 -13.20 1.75 8.71
C LEU A 103 -12.87 0.68 9.75
N SER A 104 -12.85 1.08 11.01
CA SER A 104 -12.58 0.20 12.14
C SER A 104 -13.58 0.44 13.26
N SER A 105 -13.78 -0.56 14.10
CA SER A 105 -14.45 -0.45 15.38
C SER A 105 -13.51 -1.00 16.43
N HIS A 106 -13.29 -0.23 17.49
CA HIS A 106 -12.50 -0.63 18.64
C HIS A 106 -13.41 -0.83 19.84
N ILE A 107 -13.17 -1.92 20.56
CA ILE A 107 -13.86 -2.26 21.80
C ILE A 107 -12.81 -2.46 22.90
N SER A 108 -12.88 -1.65 23.95
CA SER A 108 -12.11 -1.86 25.18
C SER A 108 -12.64 -3.08 25.93
N LEU A 109 -11.72 -3.90 26.45
CA LEU A 109 -12.00 -5.11 27.23
C LEU A 109 -11.88 -4.86 28.74
N ASP A 110 -11.40 -3.69 29.15
CA ASP A 110 -11.32 -3.27 30.54
C ASP A 110 -11.70 -1.78 30.73
N ALA A 111 -11.83 -1.35 31.98
CA ALA A 111 -12.28 0.00 32.30
C ALA A 111 -11.26 1.09 31.96
N ASP A 112 -9.98 0.72 31.82
CA ASP A 112 -8.85 1.64 31.65
C ASP A 112 -8.27 1.60 30.21
N ASP A 113 -8.92 0.88 29.28
CA ASP A 113 -8.50 0.68 27.88
C ASP A 113 -7.09 0.07 27.73
N VAL A 114 -6.68 -0.73 28.72
CA VAL A 114 -5.39 -1.42 28.69
C VAL A 114 -5.40 -2.52 27.64
N GLN A 115 -6.51 -3.23 27.52
CA GLN A 115 -6.74 -4.30 26.55
C GLN A 115 -7.89 -3.91 25.64
N GLY A 116 -7.68 -4.08 24.33
CA GLY A 116 -8.69 -3.74 23.34
C GLY A 116 -8.72 -4.71 22.19
N LEU A 117 -9.88 -4.82 21.57
CA LEU A 117 -10.08 -5.60 20.36
C LEU A 117 -10.64 -4.67 19.27
N SER A 118 -9.93 -4.59 18.15
CA SER A 118 -10.38 -3.87 16.97
C SER A 118 -10.74 -4.83 15.85
N ALA A 119 -11.80 -4.53 15.13
CA ALA A 119 -12.08 -5.12 13.83
C ALA A 119 -12.15 -4.01 12.78
N GLY A 120 -11.75 -4.29 11.55
CA GLY A 120 -11.80 -3.30 10.47
C GLY A 120 -12.00 -3.92 9.11
N ILE A 121 -12.53 -3.10 8.22
CA ILE A 121 -12.74 -3.40 6.80
C ILE A 121 -12.27 -2.22 5.96
N GLY A 122 -11.94 -2.48 4.71
CA GLY A 122 -11.52 -1.43 3.80
C GLY A 122 -11.48 -1.89 2.36
N GLY A 123 -11.11 -0.95 1.50
CA GLY A 123 -10.94 -1.21 0.09
C GLY A 123 -9.84 -0.37 -0.54
N THR A 124 -9.31 -0.89 -1.65
CA THR A 124 -8.33 -0.21 -2.50
C THR A 124 -8.92 -0.07 -3.90
N TYR A 125 -8.62 1.06 -4.52
CA TYR A 125 -8.65 1.24 -5.94
C TYR A 125 -7.23 1.56 -6.41
N SER A 126 -6.77 0.90 -7.47
CA SER A 126 -5.47 1.20 -8.04
C SER A 126 -5.52 1.22 -9.55
N ASN A 127 -4.83 2.20 -10.12
CA ASN A 127 -4.69 2.35 -11.56
C ASN A 127 -3.21 2.52 -11.91
N THR A 128 -2.75 1.72 -12.87
CA THR A 128 -1.37 1.73 -13.35
C THR A 128 -1.37 2.11 -14.82
N ILE A 129 -0.50 3.05 -15.18
CA ILE A 129 -0.27 3.50 -16.54
C ILE A 129 1.19 3.26 -16.86
N ILE A 130 1.44 2.63 -18.00
CA ILE A 130 2.77 2.48 -18.57
C ILE A 130 2.78 3.20 -19.93
N ASP A 131 3.54 4.28 -20.02
CA ASP A 131 3.75 5.02 -21.26
C ASP A 131 4.93 4.41 -22.04
N PHE A 132 4.61 3.49 -22.94
CA PHE A 132 5.57 2.82 -23.80
C PHE A 132 6.28 3.77 -24.78
N SER A 133 5.75 4.98 -25.03
CA SER A 133 6.40 5.96 -25.93
C SER A 133 7.69 6.53 -25.34
N GLN A 134 7.84 6.46 -24.01
CA GLN A 134 9.01 6.90 -23.27
C GLN A 134 10.05 5.76 -23.08
N LEU A 135 9.68 4.52 -23.43
CA LEU A 135 10.55 3.35 -23.34
C LEU A 135 11.25 3.07 -24.68
N SER A 136 12.46 2.51 -24.61
CA SER A 136 13.27 2.15 -25.77
C SER A 136 13.38 0.64 -25.89
N PHE A 137 13.02 0.08 -27.05
CA PHE A 137 12.95 -1.36 -27.28
C PHE A 137 13.97 -1.83 -28.31
N ALA A 138 14.41 -3.10 -28.21
CA ALA A 138 15.34 -3.69 -29.18
C ALA A 138 14.77 -3.73 -30.61
N SER A 139 13.44 -3.79 -30.76
CA SER A 139 12.73 -3.68 -32.04
C SER A 139 12.92 -2.34 -32.75
N GLN A 140 13.38 -1.32 -32.02
CA GLN A 140 13.70 0.01 -32.53
C GLN A 140 15.18 0.14 -32.95
N LEU A 141 15.99 -0.91 -32.76
CA LEU A 141 17.36 -0.96 -33.23
C LEU A 141 17.42 -1.60 -34.63
N SER A 142 17.72 -0.78 -35.63
CA SER A 142 17.87 -1.20 -37.03
C SER A 142 19.35 -1.29 -37.43
N SER A 143 19.63 -1.85 -38.61
CA SER A 143 20.98 -1.84 -39.21
C SER A 143 21.51 -0.42 -39.48
N SER A 144 20.63 0.59 -39.50
CA SER A 144 20.96 2.02 -39.60
C SER A 144 21.07 2.74 -38.24
N GLY A 145 20.97 2.02 -37.13
CA GLY A 145 21.01 2.58 -35.77
C GLY A 145 19.64 2.60 -35.07
N PHE A 146 19.59 3.25 -33.91
CA PHE A 146 18.39 3.32 -33.07
C PHE A 146 17.38 4.34 -33.61
N ASN A 147 16.14 3.91 -33.82
CA ASN A 147 15.08 4.72 -34.40
C ASN A 147 13.76 4.60 -33.60
N ARG A 148 13.42 5.66 -32.86
CA ARG A 148 12.20 5.76 -32.03
C ARG A 148 10.89 5.80 -32.82
N THR A 149 10.93 6.00 -34.15
CA THR A 149 9.72 6.00 -34.98
C THR A 149 9.29 4.60 -35.43
N LEU A 150 10.14 3.59 -35.22
CA LEU A 150 9.78 2.20 -35.47
C LEU A 150 8.77 1.72 -34.41
N PRO A 151 7.72 0.97 -34.82
CA PRO A 151 6.74 0.44 -33.88
C PRO A 151 7.43 -0.47 -32.87
N THR A 152 7.12 -0.27 -31.58
CA THR A 152 7.64 -1.11 -30.50
C THR A 152 7.16 -2.56 -30.60
N ASN A 153 6.08 -2.78 -31.36
CA ASN A 153 5.36 -4.05 -31.51
C ASN A 153 4.75 -4.58 -30.20
N GLU A 154 4.62 -3.71 -29.19
CA GLU A 154 4.04 -4.00 -27.86
C GLU A 154 2.67 -3.33 -27.64
N ALA A 155 1.95 -3.00 -28.73
CA ALA A 155 0.69 -2.24 -28.68
C ALA A 155 -0.39 -2.83 -27.75
N TYR A 156 -0.32 -4.14 -27.49
CA TYR A 156 -1.24 -4.88 -26.63
C TYR A 156 -1.01 -4.69 -25.11
N MET A 157 0.07 -4.04 -24.67
CA MET A 157 0.36 -3.83 -23.24
C MET A 157 -0.06 -2.46 -22.69
N SER A 158 -0.66 -1.60 -23.52
CA SER A 158 -0.96 -0.20 -23.19
C SER A 158 -2.18 0.04 -22.27
N SER A 159 -2.99 -0.98 -22.01
CA SER A 159 -4.17 -0.85 -21.14
C SER A 159 -4.12 -1.85 -19.99
N ILE A 160 -3.43 -1.47 -18.93
CA ILE A 160 -3.56 -2.15 -17.64
C ILE A 160 -4.92 -1.74 -17.08
N LYS A 161 -5.80 -2.73 -16.87
CA LYS A 161 -7.09 -2.46 -16.23
C LYS A 161 -6.85 -2.07 -14.77
N PRO A 162 -7.56 -1.05 -14.27
CA PRO A 162 -7.53 -0.76 -12.85
C PRO A 162 -8.06 -1.97 -12.06
N TYR A 163 -7.54 -2.17 -10.86
CA TYR A 163 -8.01 -3.22 -9.98
C TYR A 163 -8.61 -2.64 -8.70
N TYR A 164 -9.47 -3.44 -8.09
CA TYR A 164 -10.05 -3.15 -6.79
C TYR A 164 -9.63 -4.25 -5.83
N SER A 165 -9.50 -3.92 -4.55
CA SER A 165 -9.39 -4.95 -3.51
C SER A 165 -10.26 -4.60 -2.33
N ALA A 166 -10.73 -5.62 -1.62
CA ALA A 166 -11.35 -5.48 -0.31
C ALA A 166 -10.46 -6.20 0.70
N PHE A 167 -10.42 -5.67 1.91
CA PHE A 167 -9.64 -6.28 2.99
C PHE A 167 -10.37 -6.13 4.31
N ALA A 168 -10.13 -7.08 5.20
CA ALA A 168 -10.69 -7.12 6.53
C ALA A 168 -9.64 -7.64 7.50
N GLY A 169 -9.72 -7.22 8.76
CA GLY A 169 -8.76 -7.64 9.77
C GLY A 169 -9.27 -7.43 11.17
N ILE A 170 -8.59 -8.07 12.11
CA ILE A 170 -8.82 -7.99 13.54
C ILE A 170 -7.46 -7.77 14.21
N THR A 171 -7.44 -6.96 15.26
CA THR A 171 -6.25 -6.68 16.07
C THR A 171 -6.62 -6.72 17.54
N TYR A 172 -5.80 -7.37 18.35
CA TYR A 172 -5.78 -7.25 19.80
C TYR A 172 -4.65 -6.30 20.21
N THR A 173 -4.95 -5.40 21.13
CA THR A 173 -4.02 -4.36 21.61
C THR A 173 -3.86 -4.46 23.12
N LEU A 174 -2.63 -4.36 23.60
CA LEU A 174 -2.28 -4.24 25.01
C LEU A 174 -1.43 -2.97 25.18
N ARG A 175 -1.96 -1.94 25.84
CA ARG A 175 -1.28 -0.67 26.11
C ARG A 175 -1.24 -0.42 27.60
N THR A 176 -0.05 -0.46 28.16
CA THR A 176 0.23 -0.05 29.54
C THR A 176 1.18 1.14 29.50
N GLU A 177 1.35 1.86 30.60
CA GLU A 177 2.22 3.05 30.68
C GLU A 177 3.65 2.83 30.15
N THR A 178 4.16 1.60 30.21
CA THR A 178 5.54 1.26 29.82
C THR A 178 5.63 0.32 28.61
N THR A 179 4.52 -0.29 28.20
CA THR A 179 4.52 -1.39 27.22
C THR A 179 3.38 -1.23 26.25
N ASN A 180 3.69 -1.26 24.95
CA ASN A 180 2.71 -1.30 23.87
C ASN A 180 2.93 -2.57 23.06
N PHE A 181 1.90 -3.41 22.97
CA PHE A 181 1.90 -4.65 22.21
C PHE A 181 0.62 -4.74 21.38
N ASP A 182 0.77 -5.00 20.08
CA ASP A 182 -0.34 -5.16 19.15
C ASP A 182 -0.12 -6.46 18.36
N ILE A 183 -1.15 -7.31 18.25
CA ILE A 183 -1.14 -8.52 17.41
C ILE A 183 -2.43 -8.59 16.60
N GLY A 184 -2.35 -8.94 15.33
CA GLY A 184 -3.53 -9.00 14.49
C GLY A 184 -3.34 -9.85 13.24
N ILE A 185 -4.46 -10.12 12.59
CA ILE A 185 -4.53 -10.81 11.30
C ILE A 185 -5.39 -9.98 10.34
N ALA A 186 -4.96 -9.90 9.09
CA ALA A 186 -5.70 -9.26 8.02
C ALA A 186 -5.69 -10.15 6.76
N GLY A 187 -6.80 -10.12 6.03
CA GLY A 187 -6.95 -10.82 4.76
C GLY A 187 -7.31 -9.84 3.64
N TYR A 188 -6.75 -10.07 2.46
CA TYR A 188 -6.91 -9.22 1.28
C TYR A 188 -7.48 -10.04 0.13
N ARG A 189 -8.47 -9.48 -0.57
CA ARG A 189 -9.07 -10.06 -1.77
C ARG A 189 -9.01 -9.05 -2.90
N PHE A 190 -8.37 -9.46 -4.00
CA PHE A 190 -8.26 -8.66 -5.22
C PHE A 190 -9.35 -9.04 -6.22
N PHE A 191 -9.91 -8.02 -6.87
CA PHE A 191 -10.92 -8.13 -7.92
C PHE A 191 -10.32 -7.60 -9.22
N ARG A 192 -10.61 -8.31 -10.33
CA ARG A 192 -10.19 -7.97 -11.69
C ARG A 192 -11.31 -7.32 -12.48
#